data_AF-A0A3C0S1R1-F1
#
_entry.id   AF-A0A3C0S1R1-F1
#
_cell.length_a   1.000
_cell.length_b   1.000
_cell.length_c   1.000
_cell.angle_alpha   90.00
_cell.angle_beta   90.00
_cell.angle_gamma   90.00
#
_symmetry.space_group_name_H-M   'P 1'
#
loop_
_entity.id
_entity.type
_entity.pdbx_description
1 polymer ?
#
loop_
_entity_poly.entity_id
_entity_poly.type
_entity_poly.pdbx_seq_one_letter_code
_entity_poly.pdbx_strand_id
1 'polypeptide(L)'
;MKIHLKAKHGGSYGIAVIWYLFVLFGVMQGAVAQSALELGKFDGPYFFYENGDSSCIRVEHGQVLSEKSEHIKAFKVSTEDGKHQFEVWRHPMVAPAWSYRPSKKIVVLSDPHGDFESFYSILNAQKVIGLNYEWTFGSNQLVIIGDVFDRGKDVLPIFWLIYKLEYEAAKAGGQVHFLFGNHEEMVLRGNYKYTQEKYKALAEKVGRDYRDFWSVNTELGKWLQTKNTMEKIGDNLFVHAGLSAAMLDPQWSISAVNDSVRHHLFQQKEERQKSKAATFLFGSEGP
;
A
#
# COMPACT_ATOMS: atom_id res chain seq x y z
N MET A 1 52.24 -21.54 -51.78
CA MET A 1 53.39 -22.16 -52.48
C MET A 1 53.68 -23.50 -51.80
N LYS A 2 53.58 -24.59 -52.56
CA LYS A 2 53.75 -25.98 -52.10
C LYS A 2 55.15 -26.17 -51.50
N ILE A 3 55.28 -26.98 -50.44
CA ILE A 3 56.40 -27.92 -50.36
C ILE A 3 55.83 -29.29 -50.02
N HIS A 4 56.10 -30.19 -50.96
CA HIS A 4 55.79 -31.61 -50.98
C HIS A 4 57.10 -32.36 -50.68
N LEU A 5 56.96 -33.66 -50.36
CA LEU A 5 58.01 -34.71 -50.32
C LEU A 5 58.68 -34.86 -48.93
N LYS A 6 58.88 -36.08 -48.39
CA LYS A 6 59.04 -37.38 -49.05
C LYS A 6 58.78 -38.50 -48.03
N ALA A 7 58.11 -39.56 -48.49
CA ALA A 7 57.86 -40.80 -47.74
C ALA A 7 58.99 -41.84 -47.95
N LYS A 8 59.13 -42.75 -46.97
CA LYS A 8 59.54 -44.19 -46.99
C LYS A 8 60.15 -44.52 -45.60
N HIS A 9 59.81 -45.58 -44.87
CA HIS A 9 59.46 -46.96 -45.20
C HIS A 9 58.77 -47.70 -44.04
N GLY A 10 57.95 -48.72 -44.37
CA GLY A 10 57.57 -49.89 -43.55
C GLY A 10 56.53 -49.62 -42.45
N GLY A 11 55.26 -50.04 -42.52
CA GLY A 11 54.79 -51.43 -42.66
C GLY A 11 55.20 -52.21 -41.40
N SER A 12 54.36 -52.49 -40.40
CA SER A 12 53.04 -53.13 -40.46
C SER A 12 52.36 -53.06 -39.08
N TYR A 13 51.06 -52.73 -39.07
CA TYR A 13 49.97 -52.90 -38.07
C TYR A 13 50.32 -53.16 -36.59
N GLY A 14 49.76 -52.51 -35.58
CA GLY A 14 48.51 -51.76 -35.48
C GLY A 14 47.98 -51.94 -34.04
N ILE A 15 47.45 -50.88 -33.46
CA ILE A 15 46.30 -50.79 -32.53
C ILE A 15 46.36 -49.39 -31.92
N ALA A 16 45.39 -48.58 -32.33
CA ALA A 16 45.18 -47.23 -31.84
C ALA A 16 44.62 -47.27 -30.42
N VAL A 17 45.24 -46.53 -29.50
CA VAL A 17 44.65 -46.20 -28.20
C VAL A 17 44.36 -44.70 -28.22
N ILE A 18 43.11 -44.38 -28.57
CA ILE A 18 42.55 -43.04 -28.46
C ILE A 18 42.13 -42.86 -27.00
N TRP A 19 42.77 -41.92 -26.30
CA TRP A 19 42.40 -41.50 -24.95
C TRP A 19 41.13 -40.63 -25.02
N TYR A 20 39.98 -41.19 -24.63
CA TYR A 20 38.77 -40.42 -24.30
C TYR A 20 38.76 -40.13 -22.80
N LEU A 21 39.12 -38.91 -22.42
CA LEU A 21 38.89 -38.35 -21.09
C LEU A 21 37.42 -37.90 -21.00
N PHE A 22 36.56 -38.75 -20.46
CA PHE A 22 35.22 -38.36 -20.03
C PHE A 22 35.31 -37.63 -18.68
N VAL A 23 35.30 -36.30 -18.72
CA VAL A 23 35.04 -35.48 -17.52
C VAL A 23 33.52 -35.42 -17.34
N LEU A 24 33.02 -36.13 -16.35
CA LEU A 24 31.64 -36.02 -15.86
C LEU A 24 31.46 -34.63 -15.22
N PHE A 25 30.98 -33.66 -16.01
CA PHE A 25 30.35 -32.46 -15.47
C PHE A 25 28.96 -32.84 -14.95
N GLY A 26 28.88 -33.17 -13.66
CA GLY A 26 27.60 -33.23 -12.97
C GLY A 26 27.01 -31.82 -12.90
N VAL A 27 25.99 -31.56 -13.70
CA VAL A 27 25.17 -30.36 -13.55
C VAL A 27 24.37 -30.51 -12.26
N MET A 28 24.86 -29.94 -11.16
CA MET A 28 24.00 -29.67 -10.01
C MET A 28 23.03 -28.56 -10.41
N GLN A 29 21.88 -28.94 -10.95
CA GLN A 29 20.69 -28.10 -10.90
C GLN A 29 20.26 -28.04 -9.44
N GLY A 30 20.84 -27.10 -8.68
CA GLY A 30 20.23 -26.64 -7.46
C GLY A 30 18.92 -25.97 -7.85
N ALA A 31 17.81 -26.69 -7.73
CA ALA A 31 16.52 -26.04 -7.63
C ALA A 31 16.60 -25.15 -6.39
N VAL A 32 16.74 -23.85 -6.59
CA VAL A 32 16.51 -22.88 -5.53
C VAL A 32 15.02 -23.03 -5.22
N ALA A 33 14.68 -23.78 -4.17
CA ALA A 33 13.36 -23.74 -3.61
C ALA A 33 13.15 -22.30 -3.16
N GLN A 34 12.44 -21.52 -3.97
CA GLN A 34 11.97 -20.22 -3.54
C GLN A 34 11.05 -20.50 -2.36
N SER A 35 11.49 -20.16 -1.14
CA SER A 35 10.69 -20.35 0.06
C SER A 35 9.37 -19.63 -0.17
N ALA A 36 8.26 -20.36 -0.13
CA ALA A 36 6.94 -19.77 -0.27
C ALA A 36 6.79 -18.66 0.78
N LEU A 37 6.31 -17.50 0.36
CA LEU A 37 6.09 -16.38 1.27
C LEU A 37 5.12 -16.81 2.38
N GLU A 38 5.44 -16.47 3.63
CA GLU A 38 4.60 -16.82 4.77
C GLU A 38 3.51 -15.77 4.99
N LEU A 39 2.30 -16.25 5.31
CA LEU A 39 1.21 -15.39 5.75
C LEU A 39 1.52 -14.80 7.12
N GLY A 40 1.03 -13.58 7.36
CA GLY A 40 0.95 -13.03 8.72
C GLY A 40 -0.07 -13.80 9.57
N LYS A 41 -0.05 -13.57 10.88
CA LYS A 41 -1.07 -14.15 11.78
C LYS A 41 -2.43 -13.51 11.54
N PHE A 42 -2.47 -12.20 11.36
CA PHE A 42 -3.72 -11.45 11.11
C PHE A 42 -3.54 -10.45 9.98
N ASP A 43 -4.48 -10.42 9.05
CA ASP A 43 -4.54 -9.43 7.98
C ASP A 43 -5.97 -9.28 7.50
N GLY A 44 -6.30 -8.16 6.87
CA GLY A 44 -7.69 -7.88 6.48
C GLY A 44 -8.54 -7.23 7.59
N PRO A 45 -9.87 -7.19 7.38
CA PRO A 45 -10.54 -7.68 6.18
C PRO A 45 -10.33 -6.77 4.97
N TYR A 46 -10.28 -7.38 3.79
CA TYR A 46 -10.37 -6.73 2.48
C TYR A 46 -11.75 -7.02 1.90
N PHE A 47 -12.56 -5.98 1.69
CA PHE A 47 -13.89 -6.11 1.08
C PHE A 47 -13.81 -5.78 -0.41
N PHE A 48 -14.26 -6.70 -1.26
CA PHE A 48 -14.28 -6.56 -2.72
C PHE A 48 -15.71 -6.47 -3.24
N TYR A 49 -15.88 -5.72 -4.33
CA TYR A 49 -17.14 -5.48 -5.04
C TYR A 49 -16.92 -5.71 -6.55
N GLU A 50 -17.16 -6.92 -7.02
CA GLU A 50 -16.80 -7.34 -8.39
C GLU A 50 -17.97 -8.03 -9.05
N ASN A 51 -18.33 -7.62 -10.29
CA ASN A 51 -19.37 -8.27 -11.09
C ASN A 51 -20.74 -8.40 -10.39
N GLY A 52 -21.08 -7.46 -9.51
CA GLY A 52 -22.33 -7.49 -8.72
C GLY A 52 -22.25 -8.35 -7.46
N ASP A 53 -21.15 -9.07 -7.24
CA ASP A 53 -20.87 -9.82 -6.03
C ASP A 53 -20.07 -8.98 -5.01
N SER A 54 -20.26 -9.27 -3.73
CA SER A 54 -19.37 -8.78 -2.68
C SER A 54 -18.75 -9.91 -1.88
N SER A 55 -17.44 -9.83 -1.66
CA SER A 55 -16.67 -10.80 -0.88
C SER A 55 -15.79 -10.11 0.15
N CYS A 56 -15.34 -10.87 1.13
CA CYS A 56 -14.40 -10.46 2.15
C CYS A 56 -13.28 -11.49 2.21
N ILE A 57 -12.02 -11.04 2.15
CA ILE A 57 -10.84 -11.88 2.41
C ILE A 57 -10.16 -11.37 3.67
N ARG A 58 -9.78 -12.28 4.56
CA ARG A 58 -8.94 -11.97 5.73
C ARG A 58 -8.00 -13.12 6.04
N VAL A 59 -6.98 -12.84 6.84
CA VAL A 59 -6.10 -13.84 7.43
C VAL A 59 -6.36 -13.87 8.92
N GLU A 60 -6.62 -15.06 9.46
CA GLU A 60 -6.72 -15.31 10.90
C GLU A 60 -5.88 -16.53 11.27
N HIS A 61 -5.01 -16.36 12.26
CA HIS A 61 -4.07 -17.39 12.71
C HIS A 61 -3.27 -18.04 11.55
N GLY A 62 -2.87 -17.23 10.55
CA GLY A 62 -2.12 -17.71 9.39
C GLY A 62 -2.96 -18.46 8.33
N GLN A 63 -4.29 -18.42 8.42
CA GLN A 63 -5.19 -19.04 7.46
C GLN A 63 -5.98 -17.99 6.70
N VAL A 64 -6.07 -18.15 5.38
CA VAL A 64 -6.92 -17.30 4.53
C VAL A 64 -8.36 -17.73 4.70
N LEU A 65 -9.22 -16.80 5.08
CA LEU A 65 -10.66 -16.94 5.14
C LEU A 65 -11.29 -16.08 4.04
N SER A 66 -12.30 -16.63 3.37
CA SER A 66 -13.04 -15.93 2.32
C SER A 66 -14.53 -16.23 2.44
N GLU A 67 -15.37 -15.19 2.38
CA GLU A 67 -16.83 -15.30 2.48
C GLU A 67 -17.53 -14.22 1.65
N LYS A 68 -18.82 -14.41 1.35
CA LYS A 68 -19.67 -13.35 0.78
C LYS A 68 -19.88 -12.25 1.83
N SER A 69 -19.83 -10.98 1.45
CA SER A 69 -19.75 -9.86 2.41
C SER A 69 -20.97 -8.93 2.46
N GLU A 70 -22.05 -9.25 1.76
CA GLU A 70 -23.28 -8.44 1.68
C GLU A 70 -23.89 -8.16 3.05
N HIS A 71 -23.79 -9.13 3.96
CA HIS A 71 -24.37 -9.10 5.30
C HIS A 71 -23.44 -8.48 6.36
N ILE A 72 -22.14 -8.30 6.07
CA ILE A 72 -21.12 -7.92 7.05
C ILE A 72 -21.12 -6.40 7.24
N LYS A 73 -21.95 -5.87 8.13
CA LYS A 73 -21.98 -4.42 8.41
C LYS A 73 -20.93 -3.98 9.42
N ALA A 74 -20.70 -4.80 10.42
CA ALA A 74 -19.68 -4.61 11.46
C ALA A 74 -18.72 -5.79 11.44
N PHE A 75 -17.45 -5.53 11.72
CA PHE A 75 -16.40 -6.54 11.73
C PHE A 75 -15.27 -6.15 12.69
N LYS A 76 -14.53 -7.16 13.13
CA LYS A 76 -13.37 -6.98 13.99
C LYS A 76 -12.10 -6.84 13.14
N VAL A 77 -11.22 -5.94 13.57
CA VAL A 77 -9.88 -5.75 13.02
C VAL A 77 -8.86 -6.06 14.11
N SER A 78 -7.77 -6.74 13.76
CA SER A 78 -6.71 -7.12 14.70
C SER A 78 -5.34 -6.75 14.14
N THR A 79 -4.41 -6.34 15.00
CA THR A 79 -3.00 -6.22 14.63
C THR A 79 -2.37 -7.59 14.36
N GLU A 80 -1.25 -7.60 13.64
CA GLU A 80 -0.48 -8.80 13.29
C GLU A 80 -0.13 -9.63 14.54
N ASP A 81 0.15 -9.00 15.67
CA ASP A 81 0.43 -9.70 16.92
C ASP A 81 -0.83 -10.07 17.74
N GLY A 82 -1.99 -9.61 17.30
CA GLY A 82 -3.29 -9.82 17.94
C GLY A 82 -3.52 -9.02 19.23
N LYS A 83 -2.60 -8.14 19.63
CA LYS A 83 -2.71 -7.39 20.89
C LYS A 83 -3.78 -6.31 20.85
N HIS A 84 -3.96 -5.66 19.71
CA HIS A 84 -5.01 -4.67 19.51
C HIS A 84 -6.15 -5.28 18.71
N GLN A 85 -7.37 -5.06 19.18
CA GLN A 85 -8.59 -5.47 18.50
C GLN A 85 -9.66 -4.41 18.68
N PHE A 86 -10.35 -4.07 17.59
CA PHE A 86 -11.44 -3.11 17.62
C PHE A 86 -12.52 -3.43 16.57
N GLU A 87 -13.71 -2.92 16.79
CA GLU A 87 -14.85 -3.10 15.89
C GLU A 87 -15.03 -1.88 14.98
N VAL A 88 -15.23 -2.16 13.69
CA VAL A 88 -15.48 -1.17 12.65
C VAL A 88 -16.83 -1.43 12.02
N TRP A 89 -17.54 -0.35 11.73
CA TRP A 89 -18.81 -0.36 11.01
C TRP A 89 -18.59 0.26 9.64
N ARG A 90 -19.00 -0.44 8.57
CA ARG A 90 -19.03 0.18 7.24
C ARG A 90 -20.02 1.35 7.25
N HIS A 91 -19.62 2.47 6.69
CA HIS A 91 -20.42 3.69 6.63
C HIS A 91 -20.34 4.33 5.24
N PRO A 92 -21.30 5.20 4.87
CA PRO A 92 -21.20 5.99 3.66
C PRO A 92 -19.91 6.82 3.64
N MET A 93 -19.27 6.89 2.47
CA MET A 93 -18.08 7.70 2.24
C MET A 93 -18.50 9.07 1.71
N VAL A 94 -17.90 10.13 2.26
CA VAL A 94 -18.14 11.50 1.82
C VAL A 94 -16.81 12.07 1.36
N ALA A 95 -16.79 12.69 0.18
CA ALA A 95 -15.60 13.39 -0.28
C ALA A 95 -15.35 14.62 0.61
N PRO A 96 -14.18 14.72 1.27
CA PRO A 96 -13.83 15.85 2.11
C PRO A 96 -13.73 17.14 1.28
N ALA A 97 -14.17 18.25 1.85
CA ALA A 97 -13.79 19.57 1.37
C ALA A 97 -12.27 19.76 1.50
N TRP A 98 -11.71 20.73 0.78
CA TRP A 98 -10.28 21.04 0.92
C TRP A 98 -10.00 22.17 1.92
N SER A 99 -11.04 22.85 2.42
CA SER A 99 -10.95 24.01 3.31
C SER A 99 -11.84 23.84 4.52
N TYR A 100 -11.29 24.05 5.70
CA TYR A 100 -11.98 23.94 6.97
C TYR A 100 -11.66 25.11 7.90
N ARG A 101 -12.61 25.38 8.81
CA ARG A 101 -12.33 26.26 9.95
C ARG A 101 -11.51 25.48 10.99
N PRO A 102 -10.59 26.14 11.72
CA PRO A 102 -9.88 25.48 12.80
C PRO A 102 -10.83 25.24 13.98
N SER A 103 -10.67 24.08 14.61
CA SER A 103 -11.31 23.75 15.88
C SER A 103 -10.46 24.26 17.06
N LYS A 104 -10.94 24.05 18.29
CA LYS A 104 -10.22 24.49 19.50
C LYS A 104 -8.88 23.75 19.69
N LYS A 105 -8.81 22.49 19.27
CA LYS A 105 -7.60 21.67 19.33
C LYS A 105 -7.41 20.91 18.03
N ILE A 106 -6.17 20.82 17.60
CA ILE A 106 -5.77 19.99 16.47
C ILE A 106 -4.63 19.09 16.91
N VAL A 107 -4.73 17.80 16.61
CA VAL A 107 -3.62 16.85 16.72
C VAL A 107 -3.18 16.54 15.30
N VAL A 108 -1.87 16.66 15.05
CA VAL A 108 -1.28 16.45 13.74
C VAL A 108 -0.19 15.38 13.88
N LEU A 109 -0.23 14.37 13.04
CA LEU A 109 0.83 13.37 12.91
C LEU A 109 0.96 12.90 11.46
N SER A 110 2.02 12.15 11.18
CA SER A 110 2.36 11.67 9.84
C SER A 110 3.16 10.37 9.94
N ASP A 111 3.34 9.69 8.82
CA ASP A 111 4.24 8.57 8.63
C ASP A 111 4.01 7.37 9.58
N PRO A 112 2.76 6.87 9.79
CA PRO A 112 2.56 5.71 10.65
C PRO A 112 3.25 4.44 10.15
N HIS A 113 3.44 4.29 8.82
CA HIS A 113 4.19 3.20 8.19
C HIS A 113 3.91 1.80 8.76
N GLY A 114 2.63 1.47 8.89
CA GLY A 114 2.19 0.18 9.42
C GLY A 114 2.64 -0.16 10.84
N ASP A 115 3.07 0.82 11.64
CA ASP A 115 3.36 0.69 13.08
C ASP A 115 2.14 1.14 13.90
N PHE A 116 1.24 0.18 14.15
CA PHE A 116 -0.01 0.47 14.84
C PHE A 116 0.22 0.83 16.31
N GLU A 117 1.20 0.25 17.00
CA GLU A 117 1.45 0.53 18.41
C GLU A 117 1.87 1.99 18.62
N SER A 118 2.78 2.49 17.79
CA SER A 118 3.18 3.90 17.83
C SER A 118 2.02 4.84 17.49
N PHE A 119 1.24 4.51 16.46
CA PHE A 119 0.04 5.28 16.08
C PHE A 119 -0.98 5.32 17.23
N TYR A 120 -1.34 4.16 17.78
CA TYR A 120 -2.23 4.01 18.92
C TYR A 120 -1.74 4.79 20.14
N SER A 121 -0.47 4.65 20.50
CA SER A 121 0.12 5.29 21.68
C SER A 121 0.00 6.82 21.63
N ILE A 122 0.21 7.43 20.46
CA ILE A 122 0.04 8.88 20.27
C ILE A 122 -1.44 9.26 20.43
N LEU A 123 -2.36 8.57 19.75
CA LEU A 123 -3.79 8.88 19.82
C LEU A 123 -4.34 8.73 21.23
N ASN A 124 -3.94 7.67 21.94
CA ASN A 124 -4.35 7.42 23.32
C ASN A 124 -3.79 8.48 24.29
N ALA A 125 -2.50 8.82 24.17
CA ALA A 125 -1.88 9.85 25.01
C ALA A 125 -2.54 11.23 24.82
N GLN A 126 -2.95 11.56 23.59
CA GLN A 126 -3.67 12.80 23.27
C GLN A 126 -5.18 12.74 23.55
N LYS A 127 -5.69 11.60 24.03
CA LYS A 127 -7.13 11.36 24.27
C LYS A 127 -7.97 11.60 23.02
N VAL A 128 -7.43 11.21 21.87
CA VAL A 128 -8.18 11.18 20.61
C VAL A 128 -9.10 9.98 20.57
N ILE A 129 -8.62 8.85 21.09
CA ILE A 129 -9.34 7.59 21.17
C ILE A 129 -9.57 7.14 22.62
N GLY A 130 -10.68 6.44 22.85
CA GLY A 130 -11.03 5.81 24.12
C GLY A 130 -10.52 4.37 24.23
N LEU A 131 -10.99 3.66 25.27
CA LEU A 131 -10.54 2.29 25.59
C LEU A 131 -10.95 1.27 24.53
N ASN A 132 -12.01 1.52 23.77
CA ASN A 132 -12.49 0.67 22.69
C ASN A 132 -12.15 1.27 21.31
N TYR A 133 -11.13 2.13 21.25
CA TYR A 133 -10.67 2.81 20.03
C TYR A 133 -11.73 3.75 19.42
N GLU A 134 -12.74 4.13 20.19
CA GLU A 134 -13.78 5.07 19.79
C GLU A 134 -13.30 6.51 19.84
N TRP A 135 -13.83 7.37 18.98
CA TRP A 135 -13.53 8.80 19.01
C TRP A 135 -13.95 9.44 20.34
N THR A 136 -13.00 10.09 21.02
CA THR A 136 -13.24 10.82 22.28
C THR A 136 -12.79 12.28 22.21
N PHE A 137 -12.33 12.74 21.05
CA PHE A 137 -11.78 14.08 20.88
C PHE A 137 -12.84 15.18 20.65
N GLY A 138 -14.12 14.90 20.88
CA GLY A 138 -15.22 15.88 20.78
C GLY A 138 -15.29 16.56 19.41
N SER A 139 -15.45 17.88 19.38
CA SER A 139 -15.53 18.68 18.15
C SER A 139 -14.17 19.15 17.61
N ASN A 140 -13.09 18.45 17.96
CA ASN A 140 -11.72 18.81 17.59
C ASN A 140 -11.27 18.07 16.31
N GLN A 141 -10.07 18.39 15.84
CA GLN A 141 -9.55 17.89 14.57
C GLN A 141 -8.34 16.97 14.78
N LEU A 142 -8.32 15.84 14.05
CA LEU A 142 -7.16 14.98 13.88
C LEU A 142 -6.69 15.09 12.42
N VAL A 143 -5.42 15.38 12.18
CA VAL A 143 -4.82 15.40 10.84
C VAL A 143 -3.72 14.36 10.76
N ILE A 144 -3.83 13.47 9.79
CA ILE A 144 -2.85 12.43 9.45
C ILE A 144 -2.30 12.75 8.07
N ILE A 145 -1.04 13.16 8.00
CA ILE A 145 -0.42 13.66 6.79
C ILE A 145 0.24 12.52 5.99
N GLY A 146 -0.49 11.43 5.76
CA GLY A 146 -0.08 10.35 4.87
C GLY A 146 0.94 9.36 5.42
N ASP A 147 1.41 8.50 4.52
CA ASP A 147 2.42 7.48 4.73
C ASP A 147 2.03 6.39 5.75
N VAL A 148 0.81 5.89 5.63
CA VAL A 148 0.33 4.71 6.38
C VAL A 148 0.87 3.43 5.78
N PHE A 149 1.00 3.38 4.45
CA PHE A 149 1.53 2.21 3.74
C PHE A 149 3.00 1.91 4.06
N ASP A 150 3.37 0.67 3.73
CA ASP A 150 4.73 0.12 3.75
C ASP A 150 5.42 0.05 5.12
N ARG A 151 6.59 -0.61 5.13
CA ARG A 151 7.53 -0.83 6.25
C ARG A 151 6.96 -1.66 7.41
N GLY A 152 5.80 -1.36 7.95
CA GLY A 152 5.18 -2.09 9.06
C GLY A 152 4.17 -3.14 8.63
N LYS A 153 3.67 -3.91 9.60
CA LYS A 153 2.81 -5.09 9.40
C LYS A 153 1.32 -4.84 9.67
N ASP A 154 0.98 -3.61 10.08
CA ASP A 154 -0.36 -3.22 10.53
C ASP A 154 -0.97 -2.08 9.69
N VAL A 155 -0.72 -2.06 8.38
CA VAL A 155 -1.28 -1.07 7.44
C VAL A 155 -2.81 -1.07 7.50
N LEU A 156 -3.43 -2.25 7.45
CA LEU A 156 -4.89 -2.37 7.47
C LEU A 156 -5.51 -1.94 8.79
N PRO A 157 -5.02 -2.39 9.96
CA PRO A 157 -5.45 -1.87 11.25
C PRO A 157 -5.43 -0.34 11.32
N ILE A 158 -4.38 0.31 10.81
CA ILE A 158 -4.31 1.78 10.80
C ILE A 158 -5.41 2.37 9.91
N PHE A 159 -5.52 1.93 8.65
CA PHE A 159 -6.57 2.45 7.75
C PHE A 159 -7.98 2.23 8.28
N TRP A 160 -8.26 1.05 8.83
CA TRP A 160 -9.57 0.75 9.42
C TRP A 160 -9.88 1.59 10.65
N LEU A 161 -8.88 1.90 11.48
CA LEU A 161 -9.04 2.82 12.60
C LEU A 161 -9.31 4.25 12.11
N ILE A 162 -8.58 4.73 11.10
CA ILE A 162 -8.82 6.07 10.51
C ILE A 162 -10.23 6.14 9.91
N TYR A 163 -10.63 5.13 9.13
CA TYR A 163 -11.98 4.99 8.57
C TYR A 163 -13.05 5.08 9.66
N LYS A 164 -12.93 4.27 10.73
CA LYS A 164 -13.83 4.32 11.89
C LYS A 164 -13.90 5.71 12.52
N LEU A 165 -12.74 6.30 12.82
CA LEU A 165 -12.67 7.59 13.51
C LEU A 165 -13.22 8.74 12.66
N GLU A 166 -13.06 8.69 11.34
CA GLU A 166 -13.64 9.69 10.43
C GLU A 166 -15.16 9.80 10.62
N TYR A 167 -15.85 8.66 10.66
CA TYR A 167 -17.29 8.63 10.86
C TYR A 167 -17.70 9.05 12.27
N GLU A 168 -17.02 8.53 13.29
CA GLU A 168 -17.35 8.84 14.69
C GLU A 168 -17.08 10.31 15.05
N ALA A 169 -15.97 10.87 14.53
CA ALA A 169 -15.66 12.28 14.69
C ALA A 169 -16.75 13.16 14.08
N ALA A 170 -17.17 12.87 12.84
CA ALA A 170 -18.23 13.62 12.18
C ALA A 170 -19.53 13.63 13.00
N LYS A 171 -19.91 12.49 13.61
CA LYS A 171 -21.09 12.41 14.49
C LYS A 171 -20.94 13.20 15.79
N ALA A 172 -19.73 13.36 16.30
CA ALA A 172 -19.42 14.15 17.47
C ALA A 172 -19.17 15.65 17.15
N GLY A 173 -19.29 16.06 15.89
CA GLY A 173 -18.98 17.41 15.42
C GLY A 173 -17.48 17.70 15.29
N GLY A 174 -16.63 16.66 15.37
CA GLY A 174 -15.20 16.70 15.09
C GLY A 174 -14.89 16.24 13.68
N GLN A 175 -13.60 16.19 13.33
CA GLN A 175 -13.14 15.82 11.99
C GLN A 175 -11.83 15.01 12.05
N VAL A 176 -11.72 14.03 11.17
CA VAL A 176 -10.46 13.36 10.86
C VAL A 176 -10.10 13.69 9.41
N HIS A 177 -8.88 14.18 9.22
CA HIS A 177 -8.32 14.54 7.93
C HIS A 177 -7.21 13.53 7.62
N PHE A 178 -7.34 12.82 6.50
CA PHE A 178 -6.28 11.96 5.99
C PHE A 178 -5.83 12.47 4.63
N LEU A 179 -4.52 12.73 4.51
CA LEU A 179 -3.90 13.19 3.28
C LEU A 179 -3.02 12.09 2.70
N PHE A 180 -2.82 12.09 1.38
CA PHE A 180 -1.88 11.17 0.75
C PHE A 180 -0.43 11.56 1.03
N GLY A 181 0.39 10.58 1.37
CA GLY A 181 1.84 10.63 1.27
C GLY A 181 2.33 9.90 0.02
N ASN A 182 3.65 9.85 -0.16
CA ASN A 182 4.23 9.19 -1.32
C ASN A 182 4.09 7.65 -1.25
N HIS A 183 3.95 7.07 -0.06
CA HIS A 183 3.77 5.63 0.07
C HIS A 183 2.37 5.15 -0.35
N GLU A 184 1.32 5.97 -0.18
CA GLU A 184 0.01 5.70 -0.78
C GLU A 184 0.13 5.63 -2.30
N GLU A 185 0.77 6.62 -2.93
CA GLU A 185 1.00 6.61 -4.37
C GLU A 185 1.77 5.37 -4.84
N MET A 186 2.83 5.00 -4.11
CA MET A 186 3.73 3.92 -4.48
C MET A 186 3.00 2.58 -4.51
N VAL A 187 2.29 2.24 -3.43
CA VAL A 187 1.56 0.98 -3.34
C VAL A 187 0.42 0.94 -4.36
N LEU A 188 -0.35 2.03 -4.48
CA LEU A 188 -1.50 2.08 -5.38
C LEU A 188 -1.13 2.02 -6.87
N ARG A 189 0.10 2.37 -7.26
CA ARG A 189 0.61 2.13 -8.62
C ARG A 189 1.31 0.80 -8.84
N GLY A 190 1.46 -0.02 -7.80
CA GLY A 190 2.12 -1.33 -7.88
C GLY A 190 3.63 -1.33 -7.57
N ASN A 191 4.14 -0.34 -6.84
CA ASN A 191 5.54 -0.32 -6.39
C ASN A 191 5.66 -0.83 -4.95
N TYR A 192 6.02 -2.10 -4.81
CA TYR A 192 6.08 -2.81 -3.52
C TYR A 192 7.46 -2.86 -2.87
N LYS A 193 8.32 -1.89 -3.17
CA LYS A 193 9.71 -1.85 -2.70
C LYS A 193 9.82 -1.98 -1.18
N TYR A 194 8.90 -1.34 -0.44
CA TYR A 194 8.90 -1.31 1.03
C TYR A 194 7.75 -2.09 1.65
N THR A 195 6.93 -2.75 0.84
CA THR A 195 5.78 -3.53 1.30
C THR A 195 6.26 -4.82 1.94
N GLN A 196 5.75 -5.09 3.15
CA GLN A 196 6.04 -6.31 3.91
C GLN A 196 5.62 -7.58 3.15
N GLU A 197 6.38 -8.66 3.37
CA GLU A 197 6.19 -9.95 2.68
C GLU A 197 4.83 -10.58 2.94
N LYS A 198 4.24 -10.42 4.13
CA LYS A 198 2.91 -10.97 4.47
C LYS A 198 1.82 -10.55 3.49
N TYR A 199 1.86 -9.31 3.00
CA TYR A 199 0.87 -8.78 2.07
C TYR A 199 1.03 -9.40 0.68
N LYS A 200 2.29 -9.59 0.26
CA LYS A 200 2.64 -10.27 -0.99
C LYS A 200 2.26 -11.75 -0.92
N ALA A 201 2.48 -12.40 0.22
CA ALA A 201 2.08 -13.78 0.48
C ALA A 201 0.58 -13.98 0.34
N LEU A 202 -0.22 -13.07 0.93
CA LEU A 202 -1.67 -13.11 0.80
C LEU A 202 -2.11 -12.92 -0.65
N ALA A 203 -1.56 -11.91 -1.34
CA ALA A 203 -1.84 -11.63 -2.75
C ALA A 203 -1.55 -12.85 -3.65
N GLU A 204 -0.36 -13.46 -3.50
CA GLU A 204 0.02 -14.68 -4.20
C GLU A 204 -0.95 -15.84 -3.92
N LYS A 205 -1.30 -16.06 -2.65
CA LYS A 205 -2.14 -17.18 -2.24
C LYS A 205 -3.59 -17.08 -2.74
N VAL A 206 -4.09 -15.87 -2.98
CA VAL A 206 -5.41 -15.64 -3.57
C VAL A 206 -5.36 -15.38 -5.08
N GLY A 207 -4.17 -15.46 -5.69
CA GLY A 207 -3.97 -15.29 -7.12
C GLY A 207 -4.28 -13.88 -7.63
N ARG A 208 -3.97 -12.84 -6.84
CA ARG A 208 -4.22 -11.42 -7.18
C ARG A 208 -2.94 -10.61 -7.04
N ASP A 209 -2.88 -9.48 -7.73
CA ASP A 209 -1.83 -8.50 -7.46
C ASP A 209 -2.19 -7.71 -6.19
N TYR A 210 -1.20 -7.32 -5.38
CA TYR A 210 -1.48 -6.61 -4.12
C TYR A 210 -2.20 -5.27 -4.35
N ARG A 211 -2.03 -4.62 -5.50
CA ARG A 211 -2.77 -3.40 -5.88
C ARG A 211 -4.27 -3.65 -5.96
N ASP A 212 -4.68 -4.84 -6.36
CA ASP A 212 -6.10 -5.15 -6.56
C ASP A 212 -6.89 -5.12 -5.23
N PHE A 213 -6.20 -5.37 -4.11
CA PHE A 213 -6.75 -5.24 -2.75
C PHE A 213 -7.10 -3.80 -2.37
N TRP A 214 -6.59 -2.83 -3.11
CA TRP A 214 -6.80 -1.40 -2.88
C TRP A 214 -7.50 -0.73 -4.07
N SER A 215 -7.95 -1.50 -5.05
CA SER A 215 -8.60 -0.94 -6.24
C SER A 215 -9.91 -0.22 -5.89
N VAL A 216 -10.41 0.61 -6.81
CA VAL A 216 -11.70 1.31 -6.69
C VAL A 216 -12.91 0.37 -6.57
N ASN A 217 -12.70 -0.94 -6.71
CA ASN A 217 -13.69 -1.98 -6.47
C ASN A 217 -13.62 -2.56 -5.06
N THR A 218 -12.81 -1.99 -4.16
CA THR A 218 -12.71 -2.41 -2.76
C THR A 218 -13.25 -1.33 -1.83
N GLU A 219 -13.63 -1.69 -0.59
CA GLU A 219 -14.12 -0.70 0.38
C GLU A 219 -13.07 0.36 0.70
N LEU A 220 -11.85 -0.05 1.08
CA LEU A 220 -10.77 0.89 1.38
C LEU A 220 -10.25 1.61 0.14
N GLY A 221 -10.27 0.99 -1.04
CA GLY A 221 -9.90 1.67 -2.29
C GLY A 221 -10.88 2.77 -2.69
N LYS A 222 -12.20 2.52 -2.55
CA LYS A 222 -13.23 3.57 -2.71
C LYS A 222 -13.04 4.70 -1.71
N TRP A 223 -12.76 4.35 -0.45
CA TRP A 223 -12.53 5.33 0.60
C TRP A 223 -11.27 6.17 0.32
N LEU A 224 -10.15 5.54 -0.03
CA LEU A 224 -8.92 6.21 -0.43
C LEU A 224 -9.16 7.15 -1.62
N GLN A 225 -9.93 6.73 -2.63
CA GLN A 225 -10.24 7.58 -3.80
C GLN A 225 -10.88 8.92 -3.43
N THR A 226 -11.52 9.04 -2.26
CA THR A 226 -12.11 10.30 -1.81
C THR A 226 -11.10 11.30 -1.25
N LYS A 227 -9.93 10.85 -0.81
CA LYS A 227 -9.03 11.65 0.05
C LYS A 227 -8.33 12.76 -0.71
N ASN A 228 -7.85 13.73 0.04
CA ASN A 228 -7.14 14.89 -0.47
C ASN A 228 -5.62 14.64 -0.42
N THR A 229 -4.87 15.38 -1.22
CA THR A 229 -3.40 15.47 -1.10
C THR A 229 -3.02 16.64 -0.21
N MET A 230 -3.80 17.72 -0.26
CA MET A 230 -3.56 18.92 0.54
C MET A 230 -4.86 19.53 1.04
N GLU A 231 -4.84 20.05 2.26
CA GLU A 231 -5.98 20.70 2.89
C GLU A 231 -5.57 21.96 3.64
N LYS A 232 -6.46 22.95 3.68
CA LYS A 232 -6.29 24.17 4.45
C LYS A 232 -7.21 24.16 5.67
N ILE A 233 -6.66 24.36 6.86
CA ILE A 233 -7.43 24.49 8.10
C ILE A 233 -7.03 25.80 8.78
N GLY A 234 -7.95 26.76 8.79
CA GLY A 234 -7.64 28.14 9.20
C GLY A 234 -6.56 28.73 8.31
N ASP A 235 -5.45 29.19 8.90
CA ASP A 235 -4.32 29.77 8.17
C ASP A 235 -3.24 28.75 7.79
N ASN A 236 -3.40 27.49 8.18
CA ASN A 236 -2.41 26.44 7.97
C ASN A 236 -2.76 25.60 6.74
N LEU A 237 -1.75 25.30 5.92
CA LEU A 237 -1.83 24.33 4.84
C LEU A 237 -1.14 23.03 5.26
N PHE A 238 -1.79 21.91 5.02
CA PHE A 238 -1.29 20.57 5.30
C PHE A 238 -1.06 19.82 3.99
N VAL A 239 0.11 19.20 3.88
CA VAL A 239 0.58 18.39 2.75
C VAL A 239 1.74 17.53 3.26
N HIS A 240 1.96 16.34 2.69
CA HIS A 240 2.93 15.37 3.19
C HIS A 240 4.38 15.86 3.14
N ALA A 241 4.92 16.13 1.95
CA ALA A 241 6.31 16.56 1.83
C ALA A 241 6.44 18.08 1.92
N GLY A 242 5.76 18.80 1.02
CA GLY A 242 5.84 20.26 0.96
C GLY A 242 5.54 20.80 -0.44
N LEU A 243 5.58 22.12 -0.59
CA LEU A 243 5.35 22.77 -1.88
C LEU A 243 6.63 23.33 -2.46
N SER A 244 7.00 22.84 -3.65
CA SER A 244 8.07 23.44 -4.45
C SER A 244 7.67 24.84 -4.96
N ALA A 245 8.64 25.62 -5.44
CA ALA A 245 8.34 26.89 -6.09
C ALA A 245 7.50 26.71 -7.38
N ALA A 246 7.60 25.56 -8.04
CA ALA A 246 6.80 25.25 -9.23
C ALA A 246 5.30 25.09 -8.93
N MET A 247 4.95 24.77 -7.68
CA MET A 247 3.56 24.73 -7.21
C MET A 247 2.93 26.13 -7.01
N LEU A 248 3.72 27.21 -7.10
CA LEU A 248 3.21 28.59 -7.02
C LEU A 248 2.52 29.05 -8.32
N ASP A 249 2.57 28.25 -9.38
CA ASP A 249 1.81 28.52 -10.60
C ASP A 249 0.30 28.56 -10.27
N PRO A 250 -0.43 29.62 -10.65
CA PRO A 250 -1.87 29.77 -10.36
C PRO A 250 -2.76 28.61 -10.83
N GLN A 251 -2.30 27.79 -11.79
CA GLN A 251 -3.04 26.60 -12.21
C GLN A 251 -3.16 25.55 -11.09
N TRP A 252 -2.21 25.53 -10.14
CA TRP A 252 -2.15 24.58 -9.02
C TRP A 252 -2.90 25.08 -7.79
N SER A 253 -4.19 25.38 -7.96
CA SER A 253 -5.08 25.56 -6.81
C SER A 253 -5.20 24.25 -6.00
N ILE A 254 -5.47 24.35 -4.70
CA ILE A 254 -5.68 23.17 -3.83
C ILE A 254 -6.69 22.19 -4.43
N SER A 255 -7.82 22.69 -4.94
CA SER A 255 -8.84 21.84 -5.57
C SER A 255 -8.28 21.14 -6.81
N ALA A 256 -7.59 21.87 -7.69
CA ALA A 256 -7.02 21.31 -8.92
C ALA A 256 -5.99 20.21 -8.63
N VAL A 257 -5.15 20.39 -7.60
CA VAL A 257 -4.20 19.38 -7.15
C VAL A 257 -4.93 18.15 -6.63
N ASN A 258 -5.87 18.32 -5.70
CA ASN A 258 -6.62 17.20 -5.12
C ASN A 258 -7.43 16.42 -6.18
N ASP A 259 -8.09 17.12 -7.10
CA ASP A 259 -8.86 16.51 -8.19
C ASP A 259 -7.95 15.75 -9.17
N SER A 260 -6.81 16.33 -9.52
CA SER A 260 -5.84 15.68 -10.43
C SER A 260 -5.19 14.45 -9.80
N VAL A 261 -4.76 14.54 -8.52
CA VAL A 261 -4.20 13.40 -7.81
C VAL A 261 -5.23 12.28 -7.69
N ARG A 262 -6.46 12.55 -7.26
CA ARG A 262 -7.53 11.54 -7.19
C ARG A 262 -7.78 10.84 -8.53
N HIS A 263 -7.78 11.60 -9.62
CA HIS A 263 -7.99 11.06 -10.96
C HIS A 263 -6.88 10.08 -11.39
N HIS A 264 -5.64 10.37 -11.01
CA HIS A 264 -4.46 9.63 -11.46
C HIS A 264 -3.92 8.62 -10.41
N LEU A 265 -4.45 8.62 -9.18
CA LEU A 265 -3.92 7.86 -8.04
C LEU A 265 -3.76 6.36 -8.31
N PHE A 266 -4.74 5.73 -8.96
CA PHE A 266 -4.73 4.29 -9.23
C PHE A 266 -4.11 3.92 -10.59
N GLN A 267 -3.67 4.91 -11.37
CA GLN A 267 -3.03 4.68 -12.65
C GLN A 267 -1.58 4.21 -12.48
N GLN A 268 -1.12 3.39 -13.42
CA GLN A 268 0.27 2.97 -13.49
C GLN A 268 1.17 4.11 -13.97
N LYS A 269 2.48 3.93 -13.80
CA LYS A 269 3.48 4.94 -14.14
C LYS A 269 3.39 5.36 -15.62
N GLU A 270 3.23 4.39 -16.52
CA GLU A 270 3.17 4.58 -17.97
C GLU A 270 1.91 5.35 -18.39
N GLU A 271 0.81 5.17 -17.66
CA GLU A 271 -0.44 5.90 -17.88
C GLU A 271 -0.31 7.36 -17.42
N ARG A 272 0.27 7.58 -16.24
CA ARG A 272 0.50 8.93 -15.69
C ARG A 272 1.48 9.74 -16.54
N GLN A 273 2.49 9.11 -17.13
CA GLN A 273 3.46 9.77 -18.03
C GLN A 273 2.82 10.37 -19.29
N LYS A 274 1.59 9.98 -19.65
CA LYS A 274 0.83 10.61 -20.75
C LYS A 274 0.25 11.97 -20.36
N SER A 275 0.17 12.28 -19.07
CA SER A 275 -0.33 13.55 -18.54
C SER A 275 0.83 14.38 -17.98
N LYS A 276 1.01 15.60 -18.52
CA LYS A 276 1.99 16.55 -17.97
C LYS A 276 1.69 16.89 -16.51
N ALA A 277 0.41 17.03 -16.18
CA ALA A 277 -0.05 17.30 -14.82
C ALA A 277 0.32 16.15 -13.86
N ALA A 278 0.01 14.91 -14.23
CA ALA A 278 0.34 13.75 -13.38
C ALA A 278 1.87 13.58 -13.25
N THR A 279 2.61 13.76 -14.34
CA THR A 279 4.08 13.69 -14.31
C THR A 279 4.69 14.70 -13.35
N PHE A 280 4.11 15.90 -13.28
CA PHE A 280 4.53 16.95 -12.36
C PHE A 280 4.10 16.63 -10.91
N LEU A 281 2.81 16.37 -10.68
CA LEU A 281 2.25 16.20 -9.33
C LEU A 281 2.76 14.95 -8.60
N PHE A 282 3.14 13.89 -9.32
CA PHE A 282 3.78 12.70 -8.74
C PHE A 282 5.30 12.69 -8.94
N GLY A 283 5.86 13.82 -9.39
CA GLY A 283 7.30 14.03 -9.57
C GLY A 283 7.94 14.67 -8.35
N SER A 284 9.25 14.93 -8.43
CA SER A 284 10.04 15.51 -7.32
C SER A 284 9.67 16.95 -6.97
N GLU A 285 9.00 17.67 -7.88
CA GLU A 285 8.55 19.05 -7.67
C GLU A 285 7.05 19.13 -7.29
N GLY A 286 6.38 17.97 -7.19
CA GLY A 286 4.99 17.87 -6.74
C GLY A 286 4.83 18.09 -5.23
N PRO A 287 3.57 18.05 -4.73
CA PRO A 287 3.24 18.15 -3.31
C PRO A 287 3.73 16.96 -2.46
#